data_AF-A0A419H659-F1
#
_entry.id   AF-A0A419H659-F1
#
_cell.length_a   1.000
_cell.length_b   1.000
_cell.length_c   1.000
_cell.angle_alpha   90.00
_cell.angle_beta   90.00
_cell.angle_gamma   90.00
#
_symmetry.space_group_name_H-M   'P 1'
#
loop_
_entity.id
_entity.type
_entity.pdbx_description
1 polymer ?
#
loop_
_entity_poly.entity_id
_entity_poly.type
_entity_poly.pdbx_seq_one_letter_code
_entity_poly.pdbx_strand_id
1 'polypeptide(L)'
;MPGMRKFFLLITVSVFILFSNNKLYSQLFRNITKVGTTAGQFLKIGPGARALGMGGTYVGISDDIYAAYYNPAGIAISKGNGQVTFNHSQWLADVNYDFAAASLNMESLGTLFMTVTSLR
;
A
#
# COMPACT_ATOMS: atom_id res chain seq x y z
N MET A 1 -36.49 -44.08 42.55
CA MET A 1 -36.03 -44.27 41.16
C MET A 1 -34.72 -43.50 40.85
N PRO A 2 -33.59 -43.85 41.49
CA PRO A 2 -32.28 -43.17 41.29
C PRO A 2 -31.54 -43.56 39.99
N GLY A 3 -31.98 -44.61 39.28
CA GLY A 3 -31.34 -45.09 38.05
C GLY A 3 -31.50 -44.15 36.84
N MET A 4 -32.71 -43.61 36.62
CA MET A 4 -33.00 -42.75 35.45
C MET A 4 -32.23 -41.43 35.46
N ARG A 5 -32.02 -40.82 36.64
CA ARG A 5 -31.23 -39.57 36.76
C ARG A 5 -29.75 -39.80 36.44
N LYS A 6 -29.19 -40.92 36.88
CA LYS A 6 -27.79 -41.31 36.59
C LYS A 6 -27.58 -41.64 35.10
N PHE A 7 -28.56 -42.30 34.48
CA PHE A 7 -28.54 -42.59 33.05
C PHE A 7 -28.57 -41.31 32.19
N PHE A 8 -29.43 -40.34 32.54
CA PHE A 8 -29.47 -39.05 31.85
C PHE A 8 -28.15 -38.27 32.01
N LEU A 9 -27.56 -38.30 33.21
CA LEU A 9 -26.26 -37.69 33.49
C LEU A 9 -25.14 -38.30 32.65
N LEU A 10 -25.13 -39.63 32.49
CA LEU A 10 -24.15 -40.34 31.66
C LEU A 10 -24.28 -40.00 30.18
N ILE A 11 -25.51 -39.86 29.66
CA ILE A 11 -25.73 -39.42 28.28
C ILE A 11 -25.20 -38.00 28.06
N THR A 12 -25.51 -37.07 28.96
CA THR A 12 -25.05 -35.68 28.84
C THR A 12 -23.53 -35.58 28.87
N VAL A 13 -22.87 -36.35 29.75
CA VAL A 13 -21.40 -36.40 29.83
C VAL A 13 -20.79 -37.04 28.58
N SER A 14 -21.38 -38.12 28.06
CA SER A 14 -20.91 -38.76 26.82
C SER A 14 -21.03 -37.84 25.62
N VAL A 15 -22.13 -37.08 25.51
CA VAL A 15 -22.32 -36.09 24.43
C VAL A 15 -21.28 -34.97 24.57
N PHE A 16 -21.02 -34.48 25.77
CA PHE A 16 -20.01 -33.44 26.02
C PHE A 16 -18.59 -33.88 25.62
N ILE A 17 -18.23 -35.14 25.92
CA ILE A 17 -16.93 -35.72 25.53
C ILE A 17 -16.80 -35.86 24.01
N LEU A 18 -17.88 -36.26 23.32
CA LEU A 18 -17.90 -36.34 21.86
C LEU A 18 -17.77 -34.96 21.19
N PHE A 19 -18.34 -33.91 21.78
CA PHE A 19 -18.17 -32.54 21.27
C PHE A 19 -16.75 -31.99 21.50
N SER A 20 -16.09 -32.35 22.60
CA SER A 20 -14.74 -31.88 22.97
C SER A 20 -13.62 -32.39 22.05
N ASN A 21 -13.81 -33.55 21.40
CA ASN A 21 -12.78 -34.15 20.54
C ASN A 21 -12.75 -33.62 19.09
N ASN A 22 -13.66 -32.71 18.73
CA ASN A 22 -13.57 -32.04 17.44
C ASN A 22 -12.48 -30.99 17.50
N LYS A 23 -11.27 -31.31 17.01
CA LYS A 23 -10.26 -30.31 16.67
C LYS A 23 -10.82 -29.45 15.52
N LEU A 24 -11.56 -28.41 15.86
CA LEU A 24 -11.89 -27.33 14.96
C LEU A 24 -10.58 -26.60 14.63
N TYR A 25 -9.90 -27.06 13.60
CA TYR A 25 -8.88 -26.24 12.93
C TYR A 25 -9.63 -25.05 12.30
N SER A 26 -9.87 -24.02 13.12
CA SER A 26 -10.03 -22.67 12.59
C SER A 26 -8.85 -22.47 11.66
N GLN A 27 -9.11 -22.16 10.40
CA GLN A 27 -8.09 -21.98 9.36
C GLN A 27 -7.29 -20.70 9.69
N LEU A 28 -6.48 -20.74 10.74
CA LEU A 28 -5.74 -19.60 11.26
C LEU A 28 -4.34 -19.48 10.61
N PHE A 29 -3.99 -20.42 9.70
CA PHE A 29 -2.68 -20.50 9.07
C PHE A 29 -2.73 -20.81 7.57
N ARG A 30 -3.65 -20.16 6.85
CA ARG A 30 -3.46 -19.96 5.41
C ARG A 30 -2.85 -18.58 5.22
N ASN A 31 -1.52 -18.51 5.18
CA ASN A 31 -0.78 -17.37 4.62
C ASN A 31 -1.10 -17.25 3.12
N ILE A 32 -2.31 -16.79 2.80
CA ILE A 32 -2.65 -16.35 1.45
C ILE A 32 -2.09 -14.93 1.36
N THR A 33 -0.78 -14.81 1.16
CA THR A 33 -0.19 -13.55 0.72
C THR A 33 -0.53 -13.39 -0.75
N LYS A 34 -1.79 -13.06 -1.07
CA LYS A 34 -2.19 -12.51 -2.38
C LYS A 34 -1.70 -11.07 -2.50
N VAL A 35 -0.43 -10.84 -2.13
CA VAL A 35 0.25 -9.58 -2.39
C VAL A 35 0.54 -9.56 -3.88
N GLY A 36 0.08 -8.51 -4.57
CA GLY A 36 0.41 -8.30 -5.97
C GLY A 36 1.92 -8.26 -6.12
N THR A 37 2.48 -9.24 -6.82
CA THR A 37 3.91 -9.22 -7.17
C THR A 37 4.05 -8.33 -8.40
N THR A 38 4.83 -7.27 -8.28
CA THR A 38 5.09 -6.32 -9.35
C THR A 38 6.59 -6.14 -9.48
N ALA A 39 7.11 -6.09 -10.70
CA ALA A 39 8.55 -5.89 -10.95
C ALA A 39 9.05 -4.54 -10.40
N GLY A 40 8.21 -3.51 -10.39
CA GLY A 40 8.53 -2.16 -9.92
C GLY A 40 8.21 -1.89 -8.46
N GLN A 41 8.67 -2.71 -7.50
CA GLN A 41 8.44 -2.43 -6.06
C GLN A 41 9.00 -1.07 -5.62
N PHE A 42 10.05 -0.58 -6.28
CA PHE A 42 10.66 0.72 -6.03
C PHE A 42 9.72 1.91 -6.32
N LEU A 43 8.69 1.72 -7.14
CA LEU A 43 7.64 2.74 -7.38
C LEU A 43 6.70 2.92 -6.17
N LYS A 44 6.93 2.19 -5.07
CA LYS A 44 6.29 2.49 -3.78
C LYS A 44 7.04 3.56 -3.00
N ILE A 45 8.29 3.85 -3.38
CA ILE A 45 9.09 4.93 -2.82
C ILE A 45 8.66 6.22 -3.50
N GLY A 46 7.93 7.05 -2.77
CA GLY A 46 7.50 8.34 -3.29
C GLY A 46 8.64 9.36 -3.31
N PRO A 47 8.77 10.19 -4.37
CA PRO A 47 9.70 11.30 -4.39
C PRO A 47 9.14 12.55 -3.70
N GLY A 48 10.02 13.45 -3.26
CA GLY A 48 9.64 14.77 -2.77
C GLY A 48 9.49 14.86 -1.25
N ALA A 49 10.29 15.73 -0.64
CA ALA A 49 10.33 15.90 0.82
C ALA A 49 8.99 16.35 1.41
N ARG A 50 8.27 17.25 0.72
CA ARG A 50 6.94 17.71 1.14
C ARG A 50 5.92 16.57 1.15
N ALA A 51 5.84 15.82 0.06
CA ALA A 51 4.94 14.67 -0.07
C ALA A 51 5.24 13.59 0.97
N LEU A 52 6.52 13.26 1.16
CA LEU A 52 6.97 12.30 2.17
C LEU A 52 6.72 12.79 3.61
N GLY A 53 6.93 14.07 3.89
CA GLY A 53 6.64 14.69 5.20
C GLY A 53 5.17 14.61 5.61
N MET A 54 4.26 14.44 4.64
CA MET A 54 2.82 14.23 4.86
C MET A 54 2.45 12.74 4.85
N GLY A 55 3.42 11.84 4.99
CA GLY A 55 3.20 10.39 4.98
C GLY A 55 2.88 9.83 3.59
N GLY A 56 3.32 10.49 2.52
CA GLY A 56 3.07 10.07 1.13
C GLY A 56 1.67 10.42 0.62
N THR A 57 0.89 11.19 1.38
CA THR A 57 -0.46 11.62 1.00
C THR A 57 -0.42 12.94 0.22
N TYR A 58 -0.19 12.85 -1.09
CA TYR A 58 -0.02 14.05 -1.94
C TYR A 58 -1.06 14.19 -3.08
N VAL A 59 -2.01 13.25 -3.22
CA VAL A 59 -2.95 13.21 -4.35
C VAL A 59 -3.84 14.46 -4.44
N GLY A 60 -4.38 14.93 -3.31
CA GLY A 60 -5.37 16.03 -3.29
C GLY A 60 -4.79 17.44 -3.25
N ILE A 61 -3.50 17.60 -2.91
CA ILE A 61 -2.82 18.91 -2.80
C ILE A 61 -1.66 19.04 -3.78
N SER A 62 -1.67 18.21 -4.82
CA SER A 62 -0.63 18.10 -5.83
C SER A 62 -0.63 19.32 -6.75
N ASP A 63 0.15 20.34 -6.38
CA ASP A 63 0.20 21.65 -7.05
C ASP A 63 1.57 21.94 -7.69
N ASP A 64 2.53 21.02 -7.59
CA ASP A 64 3.90 21.13 -8.11
C ASP A 64 4.30 19.93 -9.01
N ILE A 65 5.54 19.93 -9.50
CA ILE A 65 6.10 18.87 -10.36
C ILE A 65 6.01 17.45 -9.77
N TYR A 66 5.95 17.28 -8.45
CA TYR A 66 5.78 15.96 -7.84
C TYR A 66 4.38 15.39 -8.10
N ALA A 67 3.41 16.22 -8.52
CA ALA A 67 2.13 15.76 -9.04
C ALA A 67 2.30 14.73 -10.18
N ALA A 68 3.34 14.84 -11.01
CA ALA A 68 3.61 13.88 -12.08
C ALA A 68 3.78 12.43 -11.57
N TYR A 69 4.18 12.25 -10.30
CA TYR A 69 4.29 10.95 -9.65
C TYR A 69 3.00 10.53 -8.93
N TYR A 70 2.39 11.44 -8.16
CA TYR A 70 1.26 11.10 -7.28
C TYR A 70 -0.11 11.26 -7.93
N ASN A 71 -0.28 12.28 -8.76
CA ASN A 71 -1.52 12.61 -9.46
C ASN A 71 -1.25 13.50 -10.68
N PRO A 72 -1.08 12.91 -11.89
CA PRO A 72 -0.80 13.66 -13.11
C PRO A 72 -1.75 14.81 -13.42
N ALA A 73 -3.01 14.76 -12.96
CA ALA A 73 -3.96 15.84 -13.17
C ALA A 73 -3.55 17.14 -12.45
N GLY A 74 -2.79 17.04 -11.35
CA GLY A 74 -2.25 18.19 -10.63
C GLY A 74 -1.25 19.02 -11.44
N ILE A 75 -0.61 18.42 -12.45
CA ILE A 75 0.32 19.12 -13.34
C ILE A 75 -0.41 20.18 -14.18
N ALA A 76 -1.67 19.97 -14.55
CA ALA A 76 -2.46 20.91 -15.34
C ALA A 76 -2.80 22.20 -14.57
N ILE A 77 -2.89 22.13 -13.25
CA ILE A 77 -3.15 23.28 -12.37
C ILE A 77 -1.88 23.84 -11.73
N SER A 78 -0.73 23.26 -12.07
CA SER A 78 0.55 23.70 -11.53
C SER A 78 0.92 25.07 -12.07
N LYS A 79 1.47 25.92 -11.20
CA LYS A 79 1.76 27.31 -11.53
C LYS A 79 3.04 27.44 -12.35
N GLY A 80 3.02 28.35 -13.32
CA GLY A 80 4.15 28.69 -14.17
C GLY A 80 4.16 27.96 -15.52
N ASN A 81 5.11 28.33 -16.38
CA ASN A 81 5.23 27.81 -17.75
C ASN A 81 5.94 26.44 -17.83
N GLY A 82 6.55 26.00 -16.73
CA GLY A 82 7.21 24.70 -16.63
C GLY A 82 7.97 24.55 -15.31
N GLN A 83 8.20 23.31 -14.90
CA GLN A 83 8.92 22.98 -13.66
C GLN A 83 9.88 21.82 -13.89
N VAL A 84 10.97 21.79 -13.12
CA VAL A 84 11.93 20.69 -13.14
C VAL A 84 12.34 20.36 -11.70
N THR A 85 12.56 19.08 -11.41
CA THR A 85 13.08 18.63 -10.12
C THR A 85 14.04 17.47 -10.28
N PHE A 86 14.95 17.37 -9.31
CA PHE A 86 15.85 16.25 -9.10
C PHE A 86 15.85 15.90 -7.61
N ASN A 87 15.71 14.62 -7.30
CA ASN A 87 15.68 14.08 -5.95
C ASN A 87 16.63 12.90 -5.89
N HIS A 88 17.56 12.94 -4.95
CA HIS A 88 18.47 11.85 -4.63
C HIS A 88 18.30 11.52 -3.15
N SER A 89 18.06 10.24 -2.85
CA SER A 89 17.84 9.75 -1.49
C SER A 89 18.58 8.44 -1.27
N GLN A 90 19.37 8.37 -0.21
CA GLN A 90 19.93 7.11 0.28
C GLN A 90 18.88 6.40 1.12
N TRP A 91 18.47 5.23 0.68
CA TRP A 91 17.46 4.41 1.33
C TRP A 91 18.10 3.26 2.13
N LEU A 92 17.26 2.50 2.82
CA LEU A 92 17.71 1.38 3.65
C LEU A 92 18.46 0.34 2.81
N ALA A 93 19.39 -0.38 3.45
CA ALA A 93 20.24 -1.39 2.82
C ALA A 93 21.15 -0.85 1.70
N ASP A 94 21.64 0.40 1.85
CA ASP A 94 22.60 1.04 0.94
C ASP A 94 22.08 1.20 -0.49
N VAL A 95 20.75 1.33 -0.62
CA VAL A 95 20.06 1.51 -1.89
C VAL A 95 19.96 3.00 -2.21
N ASN A 96 20.35 3.38 -3.42
CA ASN A 96 20.21 4.75 -3.91
C ASN A 96 18.92 4.89 -4.72
N TYR A 97 18.07 5.84 -4.33
CA TYR A 97 16.85 6.20 -5.03
C TYR A 97 17.02 7.56 -5.70
N ASP A 98 16.87 7.58 -7.01
CA ASP A 98 16.94 8.78 -7.83
C ASP A 98 15.61 9.03 -8.54
N PHE A 99 15.13 10.27 -8.48
CA PHE A 99 13.95 10.71 -9.20
C PHE A 99 14.21 12.04 -9.89
N ALA A 100 13.83 12.14 -11.17
CA ALA A 100 13.87 13.37 -11.93
C ALA A 100 12.53 13.56 -12.65
N ALA A 101 12.07 14.81 -12.73
CA ALA A 101 10.85 15.14 -13.46
C ALA A 101 10.92 16.52 -14.08
N ALA A 102 10.26 16.67 -15.22
CA ALA A 102 10.11 17.94 -15.92
C ALA A 102 8.67 18.09 -16.45
N SER A 103 8.13 19.30 -16.42
CA SER A 103 6.83 19.66 -16.99
C SER A 103 6.91 20.95 -17.79
N LEU A 104 6.07 21.05 -18.81
CA LEU A 104 5.92 22.21 -19.68
C LEU A 104 4.43 22.49 -19.88
N ASN A 105 4.02 23.72 -19.57
CA ASN A 105 2.64 24.17 -19.75
C ASN A 105 2.53 24.97 -21.06
N MET A 106 1.82 24.41 -22.02
CA MET A 106 1.57 24.99 -23.33
C MET A 106 0.16 25.56 -23.32
N GLU A 107 0.02 26.88 -23.17
CA GLU A 107 -1.27 27.57 -22.97
C GLU A 107 -2.43 27.04 -23.84
N SER A 108 -2.17 26.79 -25.13
CA SER A 108 -3.17 26.32 -26.10
C SER A 108 -3.34 24.80 -26.20
N LEU A 109 -2.36 24.00 -25.76
CA LEU A 109 -2.30 22.54 -25.99
C LEU A 109 -2.39 21.72 -24.69
N GLY A 110 -2.38 22.39 -23.54
CA GLY A 110 -2.37 21.76 -22.23
C GLY A 110 -0.95 21.56 -21.70
N THR A 111 -0.76 20.59 -20.79
CA THR A 111 0.50 20.41 -20.08
C THR A 111 1.11 19.05 -20.40
N LEU A 112 2.41 19.03 -20.69
CA LEU A 112 3.21 17.83 -20.88
C LEU A 112 4.14 17.63 -19.70
N PHE A 113 4.43 16.38 -19.35
CA PHE A 113 5.40 16.06 -18.33
C PHE A 113 6.13 14.75 -18.63
N MET A 114 7.31 14.60 -18.04
CA MET A 114 8.12 13.39 -18.08
C MET A 114 8.71 13.13 -16.71
N THR A 115 8.75 11.86 -16.30
CA THR A 115 9.38 11.42 -15.05
C THR A 115 10.32 10.25 -15.31
N VAL A 116 11.39 10.20 -14.53
CA VAL A 116 12.35 9.09 -14.51
C VAL A 116 12.59 8.72 -13.05
N THR A 117 12.43 7.44 -12.73
CA THR A 117 12.76 6.87 -11.42
C THR A 117 13.80 5.78 -11.61
N SER A 118 14.89 5.86 -10.86
CA SER A 118 15.96 4.87 -10.86
C SER A 118 16.22 4.39 -9.43
N LEU A 119 16.54 3.11 -9.30
CA LEU A 119 17.00 2.49 -8.07
C LEU A 119 18.34 1.83 -8.38
N ARG A 120 19.37 2.09 -7.56
CA ARG A 120 20.70 1.49 -7.68
C ARG A 120 21.18 0.89 -6.38
#